data_AF-A0A2V5WWJ1-F1
#
_entry.id   AF-A0A2V5WWJ1-F1
#
_cell.length_a   1.000
_cell.length_b   1.000
_cell.length_c   1.000
_cell.angle_alpha   90.00
_cell.angle_beta   90.00
_cell.angle_gamma   90.00
#
_symmetry.space_group_name_H-M   'P 1'
#
loop_
_entity.id
_entity.type
_entity.pdbx_description
1 polymer ?
#
loop_
_entity_poly.entity_id
_entity_poly.type
_entity_poly.pdbx_seq_one_letter_code
_entity_poly.pdbx_strand_id
1 'polypeptide(L)'
;CAQCHREQARPFVFEHEALREGCTTCHTPHGSINAKLLTERDSNLCLKCHSEVQAVPGNIAIGKSDHTFYMQLGACYSAGCHTAVHGSNVNRTLLY
;
A
#
# COMPACT_ATOMS: atom_id res chain seq x y z
N CYS A 1 5.76 -10.35 -14.96
CA CYS A 1 4.72 -10.35 -13.91
C CYS A 1 3.31 -10.55 -14.47
N ALA A 2 2.81 -9.65 -15.33
CA ALA A 2 1.43 -9.67 -15.83
C ALA A 2 1.02 -10.92 -16.64
N GLN A 3 1.96 -11.64 -17.24
CA GLN A 3 1.67 -12.88 -17.98
C GLN A 3 0.95 -13.93 -17.10
N CYS A 4 1.33 -14.01 -15.82
CA CYS A 4 0.76 -14.93 -14.84
C CYS A 4 -0.10 -14.22 -13.77
N HIS A 5 0.29 -13.02 -13.34
CA HIS A 5 -0.45 -12.23 -12.33
C HIS A 5 -1.40 -11.22 -12.98
N ARG A 6 -2.36 -11.74 -13.76
CA ARG A 6 -3.27 -10.92 -14.56
C ARG A 6 -4.23 -10.12 -13.70
N GLU A 7 -4.73 -10.68 -12.60
CA GLU A 7 -5.67 -9.99 -11.73
C GLU A 7 -5.06 -8.77 -11.04
N GLN A 8 -3.78 -8.84 -10.66
CA GLN A 8 -3.05 -7.73 -10.04
C GLN A 8 -2.59 -6.69 -11.06
N ALA A 9 -2.41 -7.10 -12.33
CA ALA A 9 -1.90 -6.23 -13.39
C ALA A 9 -2.98 -5.74 -14.36
N ARG A 10 -4.25 -6.11 -14.15
CA ARG A 10 -5.35 -5.65 -14.99
C ARG A 10 -5.57 -4.15 -14.77
N PRO A 11 -6.19 -3.45 -15.73
CA PRO A 11 -6.61 -2.06 -15.52
C PRO A 11 -7.63 -1.94 -14.38
N PHE A 12 -7.49 -0.90 -13.56
CA PHE A 12 -8.44 -0.54 -12.51
C PHE A 12 -9.01 0.87 -12.74
N VAL A 13 -10.25 1.11 -12.28
CA VAL A 13 -10.85 2.45 -12.29
C VAL A 13 -10.03 3.41 -11.43
N PHE A 14 -9.61 2.94 -10.26
CA PHE A 14 -8.67 3.61 -9.38
C PHE A 14 -7.36 2.83 -9.38
N GLU A 15 -6.44 3.23 -10.27
CA GLU A 15 -5.09 2.66 -10.35
C GLU A 15 -4.20 3.21 -9.22
N HIS A 16 -3.42 2.33 -8.58
CA HIS A 16 -2.34 2.77 -7.70
C HIS A 16 -1.17 3.26 -8.56
N GLU A 17 -0.89 4.56 -8.52
CA GLU A 17 0.05 5.23 -9.43
C GLU A 17 1.44 4.58 -9.46
N ALA A 18 1.92 4.06 -8.32
CA ALA A 18 3.22 3.37 -8.26
C ALA A 18 3.30 2.10 -9.13
N LEU A 19 2.18 1.53 -9.59
CA LEU A 19 2.22 0.41 -10.53
C LEU A 19 2.85 0.79 -11.88
N ARG A 20 2.84 2.08 -12.24
CA ARG A 20 3.50 2.59 -13.45
C ARG A 20 5.02 2.50 -13.37
N GLU A 21 5.57 2.50 -12.15
CA GLU A 21 7.00 2.29 -11.90
C GLU A 21 7.38 0.80 -12.01
N GLY A 22 6.39 -0.08 -12.02
CA GLY A 22 6.55 -1.51 -12.21
C GLY A 22 6.46 -2.32 -10.92
N CYS A 23 6.22 -3.62 -11.07
CA CYS A 23 5.96 -4.52 -9.93
C CYS A 23 7.15 -4.62 -8.96
N THR A 24 8.37 -4.38 -9.46
CA THR A 24 9.62 -4.53 -8.69
C THR A 24 9.91 -3.36 -7.76
N THR A 25 9.17 -2.25 -7.87
CA THR A 25 9.24 -1.16 -6.89
C THR A 25 8.84 -1.66 -5.50
N CYS A 26 7.84 -2.54 -5.44
CA CYS A 26 7.35 -3.12 -4.20
C CYS A 26 7.81 -4.56 -3.96
N HIS A 27 8.10 -5.33 -5.01
CA HIS A 27 8.39 -6.77 -4.90
C HIS A 27 9.82 -7.16 -5.30
N THR A 28 10.35 -8.20 -4.65
CA THR A 28 11.58 -8.90 -5.02
C THR A 28 11.27 -10.26 -5.66
N PRO A 29 11.40 -10.40 -6.99
CA PRO A 29 10.94 -11.61 -7.71
C PRO A 29 11.61 -12.91 -7.28
N HIS A 30 12.81 -12.86 -6.70
CA HIS A 30 13.60 -14.03 -6.33
C HIS A 30 13.51 -14.43 -4.85
N GLY A 31 12.84 -13.63 -4.02
CA GLY A 31 12.78 -13.90 -2.58
C GLY A 31 12.85 -12.64 -1.73
N SER A 32 12.12 -12.65 -0.61
CA SER A 32 12.23 -11.66 0.46
C SER A 32 12.03 -12.34 1.80
N ILE A 33 12.60 -11.76 2.85
CA ILE A 33 12.23 -12.08 4.24
C ILE A 33 10.84 -11.53 4.61
N ASN A 34 10.34 -10.56 3.83
CA ASN A 34 9.04 -9.94 4.06
C ASN A 34 7.95 -10.74 3.34
N ALA A 35 6.76 -10.77 3.94
CA ALA A 35 5.59 -11.41 3.35
C ALA A 35 5.32 -10.88 1.94
N LYS A 36 4.74 -11.73 1.08
CA LYS A 36 4.39 -11.39 -0.32
C LYS A 36 5.59 -10.92 -1.16
N LEU A 37 6.81 -11.35 -0.81
CA LEU A 37 8.03 -10.94 -1.50
C LEU A 37 8.25 -9.42 -1.51
N LEU A 38 7.84 -8.70 -0.47
CA LEU A 38 7.95 -7.24 -0.46
C LEU A 38 9.40 -6.79 -0.20
N THR A 39 9.81 -5.67 -0.81
CA THR A 39 11.12 -5.05 -0.58
C THR A 39 11.28 -4.59 0.86
N GLU A 40 10.18 -4.18 1.51
CA GLU A 40 10.11 -3.79 2.92
C GLU A 40 8.84 -4.31 3.61
N ARG A 41 8.79 -4.18 4.94
CA ARG A 41 7.59 -4.53 5.73
C ARG A 41 6.47 -3.51 5.47
N ASP A 42 5.23 -3.95 5.69
CA ASP A 42 3.96 -3.24 5.40
C ASP A 42 4.05 -1.71 5.56
N SER A 43 4.12 -1.20 6.80
CA SER A 43 4.16 0.25 7.05
C SER A 43 5.33 0.94 6.34
N ASN A 44 6.54 0.39 6.46
CA ASN A 44 7.74 1.02 5.90
C ASN A 44 7.66 1.17 4.38
N LEU A 45 7.08 0.19 3.70
CA LEU A 45 6.90 0.25 2.25
C LEU A 45 5.95 1.38 1.84
N CYS A 46 4.78 1.46 2.47
CA CYS A 46 3.76 2.46 2.15
C CYS A 46 4.25 3.87 2.47
N LEU A 47 4.93 4.04 3.61
CA LEU A 47 5.41 5.33 4.10
C LEU A 47 6.55 5.94 3.26
N LYS A 48 7.14 5.19 2.32
CA LYS A 48 8.09 5.74 1.32
C LYS A 48 7.47 6.83 0.46
N CYS A 49 6.19 6.68 0.14
CA CYS A 49 5.44 7.63 -0.69
C CYS A 49 4.33 8.31 0.11
N HIS A 50 3.69 7.59 1.04
CA HIS A 50 2.64 8.12 1.90
C HIS A 50 3.22 8.65 3.20
N SER A 51 3.82 9.84 3.15
CA SER A 51 4.47 10.45 4.30
C SER A 51 3.53 10.51 5.52
N GLU A 52 4.03 9.99 6.63
CA GLU A 52 3.45 10.20 7.95
C GLU A 52 3.80 11.60 8.45
N VAL A 53 2.79 12.34 8.88
CA VAL A 53 2.94 13.65 9.51
C VAL A 53 2.35 13.55 10.91
N GLN A 54 3.23 13.59 11.91
CA GLN A 54 2.81 13.80 13.29
C GLN A 54 2.60 15.30 13.51
N ALA A 55 1.37 15.78 13.26
CA ALA A 55 1.04 17.20 13.38
C ALA A 55 1.05 17.67 14.84
N VAL A 56 0.65 16.80 15.77
CA VAL A 56 0.71 16.98 17.22
C VAL A 56 1.00 15.64 17.90
N PRO A 57 1.54 15.62 19.14
CA PRO A 57 1.78 14.37 19.86
C PRO A 57 0.49 13.54 19.95
N GLY A 58 0.57 12.30 19.46
CA GLY A 58 -0.58 11.38 19.44
C GLY A 58 -1.53 11.54 18.27
N ASN A 59 -1.34 12.51 17.36
CA ASN A 59 -2.07 12.57 16.09
C ASN A 59 -1.17 12.06 14.95
N ILE A 60 -1.66 11.08 14.21
CA ILE A 60 -0.96 10.51 13.06
C ILE A 60 -1.77 10.82 11.82
N ALA A 61 -1.28 11.72 10.97
CA ALA A 61 -1.87 11.98 9.66
C ALA A 61 -1.03 11.28 8.58
N ILE A 62 -1.67 10.51 7.70
CA ILE A 62 -1.02 9.90 6.54
C ILE A 62 -1.70 10.45 5.30
N GLY A 63 -0.93 11.13 4.46
CA GLY A 63 -1.47 11.91 3.35
C GLY A 63 -2.38 13.04 3.83
N LYS A 64 -3.68 12.97 3.49
CA LYS A 64 -4.70 13.99 3.86
C LYS A 64 -5.73 13.46 4.87
N SER A 65 -5.46 12.31 5.48
CA SER A 65 -6.40 11.62 6.35
C SER A 65 -5.79 11.39 7.72
N ASP A 66 -6.60 11.57 8.76
CA ASP A 66 -6.25 11.22 10.13
C ASP A 66 -6.31 9.69 10.31
N HIS A 67 -5.18 9.11 10.72
CA HIS A 67 -4.97 7.70 10.95
C HIS A 67 -4.72 7.35 12.42
N THR A 68 -4.88 8.31 13.33
CA THR A 68 -4.60 8.16 14.77
C THR A 68 -5.25 6.92 15.38
N PHE A 69 -6.54 6.69 15.08
CA PHE A 69 -7.25 5.51 15.57
C PHE A 69 -6.91 4.26 14.75
N TYR A 70 -6.81 4.37 13.43
CA TYR A 70 -6.59 3.23 12.55
C TYR A 70 -5.22 2.58 12.74
N MET A 71 -4.19 3.36 13.09
CA MET A 71 -2.85 2.84 13.42
C MET A 71 -2.83 2.01 14.70
N GLN A 72 -3.86 2.09 15.54
CA GLN A 72 -4.01 1.19 16.70
C GLN A 72 -4.55 -0.19 16.28
N LEU A 73 -5.23 -0.29 15.12
CA LEU A 73 -5.82 -1.52 14.62
C LEU A 73 -4.84 -2.37 13.80
N GLY A 74 -3.81 -1.74 13.23
CA GLY A 74 -2.74 -2.42 12.50
C GLY A 74 -2.12 -1.56 11.41
N ALA A 75 -1.23 -2.17 10.64
CA ALA A 75 -0.54 -1.51 9.52
C ALA A 75 -1.36 -1.56 8.23
N CYS A 76 -1.49 -0.42 7.56
CA CYS A 76 -1.99 -0.21 6.20
C CYS A 76 -2.85 -1.34 5.60
N TYR A 77 -2.25 -2.28 4.85
CA TYR A 77 -3.01 -3.37 4.24
C TYR A 77 -3.27 -4.54 5.19
N SER A 78 -2.36 -4.81 6.13
CA SER A 78 -2.51 -5.90 7.11
C SER A 78 -3.63 -5.64 8.13
N ALA A 79 -3.99 -4.38 8.34
CA ALA A 79 -5.14 -3.96 9.15
C ALA A 79 -6.50 -4.21 8.46
N GLY A 80 -6.49 -4.57 7.18
CA GLY A 80 -7.71 -4.79 6.40
C GLY A 80 -8.32 -3.52 5.80
N CYS A 81 -7.67 -2.36 5.92
CA CYS A 81 -8.17 -1.11 5.34
C CYS A 81 -7.77 -0.97 3.86
N HIS A 82 -6.47 -1.07 3.55
CA HIS A 82 -5.94 -0.84 2.20
C HIS A 82 -5.67 -2.17 1.49
N THR A 83 -6.71 -2.99 1.37
CA THR A 83 -6.59 -4.39 0.90
C THR A 83 -6.40 -4.51 -0.62
N ALA A 84 -6.63 -3.44 -1.37
CA ALA A 84 -6.58 -3.40 -2.82
C ALA A 84 -5.39 -2.55 -3.32
N VAL A 85 -4.18 -2.84 -2.82
CA VAL A 85 -2.94 -2.07 -3.09
C VAL A 85 -2.53 -2.02 -4.57
N HIS A 86 -2.99 -2.95 -5.40
CA HIS A 86 -2.76 -2.94 -6.85
C HIS A 86 -3.80 -2.09 -7.60
N GLY A 87 -4.84 -1.60 -6.93
CA GLY A 87 -5.91 -0.82 -7.53
C GLY A 87 -7.30 -1.38 -7.21
N SER A 88 -8.31 -0.52 -7.36
CA SER A 88 -9.68 -0.77 -6.95
C SER A 88 -10.67 -0.31 -8.02
N ASN A 89 -11.79 -1.03 -8.15
CA ASN A 89 -12.89 -0.65 -9.04
C ASN A 89 -14.10 -0.10 -8.28
N VAL A 90 -14.00 0.04 -6.95
CA VAL A 90 -15.14 0.36 -6.09
C VAL A 90 -14.88 1.56 -5.19
N ASN A 91 -13.66 1.72 -4.69
CA ASN A 91 -13.31 2.83 -3.80
C ASN A 91 -11.81 3.11 -3.86
N ARG A 92 -11.47 4.39 -4.06
CA ARG A 92 -10.09 4.89 -4.12
C ARG A 92 -9.33 4.66 -2.80
N THR A 93 -9.95 4.67 -1.63
CA THR A 93 -9.26 4.50 -0.33
C THR A 93 -8.72 3.09 -0.11
N LEU A 94 -9.22 2.08 -0.83
CA LEU A 94 -8.74 0.70 -0.66
C LEU A 94 -7.32 0.46 -1.20
N LEU A 95 -6.78 1.41 -1.97
CA LEU A 95 -5.43 1.32 -2.53
C LEU A 95 -4.38 2.17 -1.79
N TYR A 96 -4.81 3.12 -0.94
CA TYR A 96 -3.95 4.06 -0.21
C TYR A 96 -3.93 3.74 1.26
#